data_AF-N6TX33-F1
#
_entry.id   AF-N6TX33-F1
#
_cell.length_a   1.000
_cell.length_b   1.000
_cell.length_c   1.000
_cell.angle_alpha   90.00
_cell.angle_beta   90.00
_cell.angle_gamma   90.00
#
_symmetry.space_group_name_H-M   'P 1'
#
loop_
_entity.id
_entity.type
_entity.pdbx_description
1 polymer ?
#
loop_
_entity_poly.entity_id
_entity_poly.type
_entity_poly.pdbx_seq_one_letter_code
_entity_poly.pdbx_strand_id
1 'polypeptide(L)'
;MRMSSEVEKATKAKFDKNTETIFDSKIIAKKIPADIIYEDDQCLAFNDVNLQAPTHFLILGHLLLVSKKLAQQRLPNGYRLVINNGKEGCQSVYHLHLHILGGRQMSWPPG
;
A
#
# COMPACT_ATOMS: atom_id res chain seq x y z
N MET A 1 15.53 -20.98 8.38
CA MET A 1 14.73 -20.15 7.45
C MET A 1 15.33 -18.74 7.50
N ARG A 2 15.95 -18.26 6.41
CA ARG A 2 16.54 -16.89 6.39
C ARG A 2 15.38 -15.90 6.43
N MET A 3 15.29 -15.09 7.47
CA MET A 3 14.43 -13.90 7.48
C MET A 3 14.82 -13.05 6.27
N SER A 4 13.88 -12.74 5.38
CA SER A 4 14.16 -11.83 4.27
C SER A 4 14.42 -10.43 4.82
N SER A 5 15.33 -9.68 4.18
CA SER A 5 15.71 -8.31 4.57
C SER A 5 14.51 -7.37 4.77
N GLU A 6 13.42 -7.61 4.06
CA GLU A 6 12.18 -6.83 4.17
C GLU A 6 11.43 -7.07 5.49
N VAL A 7 11.47 -8.30 6.04
CA VAL A 7 10.89 -8.60 7.37
C VAL A 7 11.68 -7.91 8.47
N GLU A 8 13.01 -7.86 8.34
CA GLU A 8 13.88 -7.12 9.27
C GLU A 8 13.70 -5.60 9.17
N LYS A 9 13.49 -5.06 7.97
CA LYS A 9 13.18 -3.63 7.79
C LYS A 9 11.82 -3.28 8.39
N ALA A 10 10.79 -4.09 8.13
CA ALA A 10 9.45 -3.88 8.64
C ALA A 10 9.39 -3.91 10.17
N THR A 11 10.14 -4.81 10.82
CA THR A 11 10.20 -4.90 12.30
C THR A 11 10.92 -3.71 12.95
N LYS A 12 11.83 -3.05 12.22
CA LYS A 12 12.52 -1.83 12.69
C LYS A 12 11.78 -0.54 12.36
N ALA A 13 10.81 -0.58 11.45
CA ALA A 13 10.04 0.59 11.06
C ALA A 13 9.20 1.09 12.26
N LYS A 14 9.43 2.34 12.66
CA LYS A 14 8.61 3.00 13.69
C LYS A 14 7.52 3.81 12.99
N PHE A 15 6.27 3.48 13.29
CA PHE A 15 5.15 4.32 12.90
C PHE A 15 4.97 5.41 13.95
N ASP A 16 5.23 6.66 13.56
CA ASP A 16 4.84 7.84 14.33
C ASP A 16 3.70 8.55 13.60
N LYS A 17 2.55 8.62 14.27
CA LYS A 17 1.33 9.27 13.76
C LYS A 17 1.49 10.78 13.54
N ASN A 18 2.51 11.40 14.14
CA ASN A 18 2.75 12.84 14.08
C ASN A 18 3.84 13.23 13.07
N THR A 19 4.52 12.26 12.46
CA THR A 19 5.59 12.51 11.48
C THR A 19 5.05 12.30 10.07
N GLU A 20 5.08 13.35 9.24
CA GLU A 20 4.72 13.22 7.82
C GLU A 20 5.72 12.31 7.09
N THR A 21 5.22 11.47 6.17
CA THR A 21 6.10 10.59 5.41
C THR A 21 6.82 11.35 4.30
N ILE A 22 7.84 10.72 3.70
CA ILE A 22 8.45 11.24 2.47
C ILE A 22 7.44 11.38 1.33
N PHE A 23 6.42 10.51 1.28
CA PHE A 23 5.38 10.57 0.28
C PHE A 23 4.50 11.81 0.45
N ASP A 24 4.06 12.09 1.68
CA ASP A 24 3.21 13.25 1.98
C ASP A 24 3.99 14.57 1.88
N SER A 25 5.06 14.69 2.67
CA SER A 25 5.74 15.97 2.91
C SER A 25 6.63 16.44 1.76
N LYS A 26 7.06 15.51 0.88
CA LYS A 26 8.03 15.79 -0.18
C LYS A 26 7.57 15.41 -1.57
N ILE A 27 7.16 14.15 -1.83
CA ILE A 27 6.81 13.70 -3.19
C ILE A 27 5.48 14.31 -3.65
N ILE A 28 4.39 14.11 -2.90
CA ILE A 28 3.07 14.68 -3.24
C ILE A 28 3.15 16.20 -3.26
N ALA A 29 3.85 16.80 -2.29
CA ALA A 29 4.08 18.24 -2.22
C ALA A 29 5.09 18.79 -3.27
N LYS A 30 5.62 17.95 -4.17
CA LYS A 30 6.60 18.29 -5.22
C LYS A 30 7.86 19.03 -4.72
N LYS A 31 8.25 18.81 -3.47
CA LYS A 31 9.48 19.42 -2.88
C LYS A 31 10.75 18.67 -3.25
N ILE A 32 10.62 17.41 -3.67
CA ILE A 32 11.71 16.62 -4.25
C ILE A 32 11.28 16.11 -5.62
N PRO A 33 12.21 15.98 -6.58
CA PRO A 33 11.90 15.40 -7.88
C PRO A 33 11.54 13.92 -7.71
N ALA A 34 10.50 13.51 -8.42
CA ALA A 34 10.12 12.11 -8.65
C ALA A 34 9.87 11.94 -10.15
N ASP A 35 10.21 10.77 -10.69
CA ASP A 35 9.93 10.43 -12.09
C ASP A 35 8.46 10.02 -12.24
N ILE A 36 7.59 11.03 -12.37
CA ILE A 36 6.14 10.89 -12.40
C ILE A 36 5.71 10.34 -13.75
N ILE A 37 5.00 9.21 -13.72
CA ILE A 37 4.49 8.52 -14.92
C ILE A 37 2.98 8.74 -15.12
N TYR A 38 2.27 9.15 -14.06
CA TYR A 38 0.84 9.48 -14.11
C TYR A 38 0.45 10.37 -12.93
N GLU A 39 -0.44 11.33 -13.15
CA GLU A 39 -1.00 12.19 -12.10
C GLU A 39 -2.39 12.70 -12.49
N ASP A 40 -3.35 12.54 -11.59
CA ASP A 40 -4.68 13.13 -11.67
C ASP A 40 -5.17 13.56 -10.26
N ASP A 41 -6.46 13.90 -10.13
CA ASP A 41 -7.06 14.29 -8.87
C ASP A 41 -7.22 13.14 -7.87
N GLN A 42 -7.12 11.89 -8.34
CA GLN A 42 -7.32 10.69 -7.54
C GLN A 42 -6.01 10.00 -7.14
N CYS A 43 -4.96 10.11 -7.94
CA CYS A 43 -3.73 9.36 -7.74
C CYS A 43 -2.48 9.99 -8.38
N LEU A 44 -1.34 9.54 -7.88
CA LEU A 44 0.00 9.86 -8.37
C LEU A 44 0.78 8.56 -8.52
N ALA A 45 1.37 8.35 -9.68
CA ALA A 45 2.27 7.23 -9.95
C ALA A 45 3.65 7.72 -10.38
N PHE A 46 4.70 7.09 -9.87
CA PHE A 46 6.09 7.43 -10.18
C PHE A 46 7.01 6.21 -10.09
N ASN A 47 8.07 6.20 -10.89
CA ASN A 47 9.07 5.12 -10.85
C ASN A 47 9.80 5.09 -9.51
N ASP A 48 10.01 3.88 -8.97
CA ASP A 48 10.73 3.71 -7.72
C ASP A 48 12.25 3.91 -7.95
N VAL A 49 12.91 4.63 -7.04
CA VAL A 49 14.36 4.89 -7.10
C VAL A 49 15.21 3.65 -6.84
N ASN A 50 14.65 2.60 -6.22
CA ASN A 50 15.30 1.35 -5.88
C ASN A 50 14.52 0.15 -6.49
N LEU A 51 14.63 0.01 -7.81
CA LEU A 51 13.97 -1.02 -8.59
C LEU A 51 14.19 -2.45 -8.03
N GLN A 52 13.10 -3.20 -7.84
CA GLN A 52 13.13 -4.62 -7.46
C GLN A 52 12.80 -5.55 -8.65
N ALA A 53 12.46 -4.98 -9.80
CA ALA A 53 12.11 -5.65 -11.05
C ALA A 53 12.41 -4.71 -12.23
N PRO A 54 12.44 -5.20 -13.49
CA PRO A 54 12.66 -4.35 -14.67
C PRO A 54 11.70 -3.17 -14.80
N THR A 55 10.48 -3.33 -14.26
CA THR A 55 9.50 -2.26 -14.09
C THR A 55 9.03 -2.27 -12.65
N HIS A 56 9.26 -1.18 -11.93
CA HIS A 56 8.84 -1.01 -10.54
C HIS A 56 8.48 0.47 -10.32
N PHE A 57 7.19 0.71 -10.09
CA PHE A 57 6.66 2.04 -9.79
C PHE A 57 5.71 1.94 -8.60
N LEU A 58 5.52 3.07 -7.95
CA LEU A 58 4.61 3.21 -6.83
C LEU A 58 3.37 3.96 -7.29
N ILE A 59 2.19 3.57 -6.80
CA ILE A 59 0.94 4.33 -6.93
C ILE A 59 0.48 4.74 -5.54
N LEU A 60 0.26 6.03 -5.37
CA LEU A 60 -0.42 6.63 -4.23
C LEU A 60 -1.80 7.09 -4.70
N GLY A 61 -2.85 6.93 -3.89
CA GLY A 61 -4.18 7.36 -4.34
C GLY A 61 -5.25 7.42 -3.26
N HIS A 62 -6.32 8.15 -3.58
CA HIS A 62 -7.43 8.45 -2.69
C HIS A 62 -8.10 7.18 -2.14
N LEU A 63 -8.27 6.14 -2.98
CA LEU A 63 -8.86 4.88 -2.56
C LEU A 63 -8.11 4.24 -1.37
N LEU A 64 -6.77 4.27 -1.37
CA LEU A 64 -5.96 3.72 -0.27
C LEU A 64 -6.16 4.52 1.03
N LEU A 65 -6.28 5.85 0.93
CA LEU A 65 -6.53 6.73 2.07
C LEU A 65 -7.93 6.51 2.66
N VAL A 66 -8.96 6.43 1.81
CA VAL A 66 -10.33 6.12 2.22
C VAL A 66 -10.38 4.75 2.90
N SER A 67 -9.70 3.76 2.32
CA SER A 67 -9.65 2.40 2.87
C SER A 67 -9.01 2.37 4.26
N LYS A 68 -7.88 3.07 4.44
CA LYS A 68 -7.25 3.24 5.76
C LYS A 68 -8.21 3.90 6.76
N LYS A 69 -8.83 5.01 6.37
CA LYS A 69 -9.75 5.78 7.24
C LYS A 69 -10.92 4.91 7.70
N LEU A 70 -11.61 4.23 6.78
CA LEU A 70 -12.75 3.38 7.11
C LEU A 70 -12.35 2.15 7.93
N ALA A 71 -11.21 1.55 7.60
CA ALA A 71 -10.70 0.40 8.33
C ALA A 71 -10.32 0.77 9.77
N GLN A 72 -9.67 1.91 10.01
CA GLN A 72 -9.35 2.38 11.36
C GLN A 72 -10.61 2.63 12.22
N GLN A 73 -11.71 3.08 11.60
CA GLN A 73 -12.97 3.30 12.30
C GLN A 73 -13.70 2.00 12.66
N ARG A 74 -13.59 0.97 11.81
CA ARG A 74 -14.38 -0.28 11.95
C ARG A 74 -13.57 -1.45 12.51
N LEU A 75 -12.25 -1.44 12.34
CA LEU A 75 -11.33 -2.54 12.61
C LEU A 75 -10.14 -2.03 13.45
N PRO A 76 -10.37 -1.58 14.69
CA PRO A 76 -9.36 -0.90 15.51
C PRO A 76 -8.17 -1.80 15.88
N ASN A 77 -8.37 -3.12 15.88
CA ASN A 77 -7.35 -4.11 16.21
C ASN A 77 -6.51 -4.56 14.99
N GLY A 78 -6.62 -3.84 13.87
CA GLY A 78 -5.90 -4.14 12.64
C GLY A 78 -6.77 -4.79 11.56
N TYR A 79 -6.28 -4.74 10.33
CA TYR A 79 -6.98 -5.19 9.14
C TYR A 79 -6.00 -5.63 8.03
N ARG A 80 -6.50 -6.39 7.05
CA ARG A 80 -5.81 -6.76 5.82
C ARG A 80 -6.54 -6.14 4.63
N LEU A 81 -5.78 -5.56 3.71
CA LEU A 81 -6.25 -5.10 2.41
C LEU A 81 -5.86 -6.14 1.36
N VAL A 82 -6.77 -6.49 0.44
CA VAL A 82 -6.52 -7.46 -0.64
C VAL A 82 -7.12 -6.95 -1.95
N ILE A 83 -6.32 -6.95 -3.02
CA ILE A 83 -6.80 -6.75 -4.40
C ILE A 83 -6.50 -8.05 -5.16
N ASN A 84 -7.54 -8.65 -5.71
CA ASN A 84 -7.44 -9.89 -6.46
C ASN A 84 -7.48 -9.58 -7.97
N ASN A 85 -6.62 -10.25 -8.75
CA ASN A 85 -6.58 -10.10 -10.19
C ASN A 85 -6.55 -11.47 -10.89
N GLY A 86 -7.47 -11.67 -11.82
CA GLY A 86 -7.57 -12.87 -12.63
C GLY A 86 -7.89 -14.15 -11.84
N LYS A 87 -7.76 -15.28 -12.53
CA LYS A 87 -8.11 -16.62 -12.01
C LYS A 87 -7.23 -17.02 -10.83
N GLU A 88 -5.90 -16.90 -10.98
CA GLU A 88 -4.94 -17.28 -9.94
C GLU A 88 -5.02 -16.40 -8.69
N GLY A 89 -5.49 -15.16 -8.85
CA GLY A 89 -5.78 -14.26 -7.72
C GLY A 89 -7.17 -14.47 -7.11
N CYS A 90 -7.97 -15.45 -7.57
CA CYS A 90 -9.34 -15.68 -7.11
C CYS A 90 -10.25 -14.44 -7.27
N GLN A 91 -10.12 -13.70 -8.39
CA GLN A 91 -11.03 -12.59 -8.70
C GLN A 91 -12.41 -13.11 -9.07
N SER A 92 -13.44 -12.70 -8.33
CA SER A 92 -14.83 -13.10 -8.57
C SER A 92 -15.61 -12.14 -9.47
N VAL A 93 -15.30 -10.83 -9.41
CA VAL A 93 -15.90 -9.77 -10.23
C VAL A 93 -14.81 -9.05 -11.00
N TYR A 94 -14.97 -8.95 -12.32
CA TYR A 94 -13.99 -8.41 -13.27
C TYR A 94 -13.99 -6.87 -13.31
N HIS A 95 -13.88 -6.28 -12.12
CA HIS A 95 -13.60 -4.89 -11.87
C HIS A 95 -12.64 -4.88 -10.67
N LEU A 96 -11.51 -4.18 -10.73
CA LEU A 96 -10.58 -4.16 -9.60
C LEU A 96 -11.25 -3.52 -8.38
N HIS A 97 -11.20 -4.21 -7.25
CA HIS A 97 -11.78 -3.74 -6.00
C HIS A 97 -10.92 -4.18 -4.82
N LEU A 98 -11.05 -3.44 -3.72
CA LEU A 98 -10.30 -3.66 -2.50
C LEU A 98 -11.18 -4.37 -1.46
N HIS A 99 -10.75 -5.54 -1.01
CA HIS A 99 -11.31 -6.16 0.18
C HIS A 99 -10.64 -5.59 1.43
N ILE A 100 -11.45 -5.25 2.44
CA ILE A 100 -11.00 -4.83 3.77
C ILE A 100 -11.47 -5.89 4.77
N LEU A 101 -10.54 -6.66 5.33
CA LEU A 101 -10.84 -7.77 6.24
C LEU A 101 -10.30 -7.49 7.64
N GLY A 102 -11.07 -7.82 8.68
CA GLY A 102 -10.63 -7.73 10.07
C GLY A 102 -11.67 -8.27 11.05
N GLY A 103 -11.54 -7.95 12.33
CA GLY A 103 -12.42 -8.46 13.39
C GLY A 103 -12.02 -9.85 13.92
N ARG A 104 -10.92 -10.42 13.40
CA ARG A 104 -10.28 -11.64 13.88
C ARG A 104 -8.80 -11.65 13.50
N GLN A 105 -8.00 -12.50 14.15
CA GLN A 105 -6.63 -12.76 13.71
C GLN A 105 -6.65 -13.39 12.30
N MET A 106 -5.88 -12.80 11.39
CA MET A 106 -5.71 -13.32 10.04
C MET A 106 -4.56 -14.34 10.01
N SER A 107 -4.72 -15.42 9.26
CA SER A 107 -3.68 -16.42 9.03
C SER A 107 -2.65 -15.96 7.99
N TRP A 108 -1.52 -16.67 7.95
CA TRP A 108 -0.49 -16.57 6.92
C TRP A 108 -0.15 -17.97 6.43
N PRO A 109 -0.06 -18.25 5.11
CA PRO A 109 -0.18 -17.31 3.99
C PRO A 109 -1.60 -16.71 3.83
N PRO A 110 -1.74 -15.58 3.12
CA PRO A 110 -2.99 -14.84 2.99
C PRO A 110 -3.90 -15.41 1.89
N GLY A 111 -4.16 -16.71 1.94
CA GLY A 111 -4.70 -17.50 0.83
C GLY A 111 -3.69 -18.54 0.39
#